data_AF-A0A850I312-F1
#
_entry.id   AF-A0A850I312-F1
#
_cell.length_a   1.000
_cell.length_b   1.000
_cell.length_c   1.000
_cell.angle_alpha   90.00
_cell.angle_beta   90.00
_cell.angle_gamma   90.00
#
_symmetry.space_group_name_H-M   'P 1'
#
loop_
_entity.id
_entity.type
_entity.pdbx_description
1 polymer ?
#
loop_
_entity_poly.entity_id
_entity_poly.type
_entity_poly.pdbx_seq_one_letter_code
_entity_poly.pdbx_strand_id
1 'polypeptide(L)'
;MHSISQKAIDLIIREEVSGEAYYRKHYTHPEWPGGSSGVTIGIGYDLGYATEAKVKADWTGRVDTNCVKAMLGCVGVKGTAAKALSQRMNNRITVPWEAAMAVFMGRDIPQWIAATYYALPNCDLLTPTCLGVLVSLNYNRGTGGYTSSADRFREMRAIKAAMAAKNLTAIPALLDSMSRLWTGGVAARRHREANLFRVGMTETVSTAPALAPEAPDPDIISQSRPEASARAKLPTTTVEQNTTTGAIVVGGGIAAQQAHAHGVISFELSLFLMFLAALAGISVWWTWYRNRNPAEANP
;
A
#
# COMPACT_ATOMS: atom_id res chain seq x y z
N MET A 1 -6.66 13.21 -18.33
CA MET A 1 -7.62 12.87 -17.26
C MET A 1 -6.83 12.48 -16.02
N HIS A 2 -6.46 13.47 -15.19
CA HIS A 2 -6.00 13.22 -13.82
C HIS A 2 -6.61 14.30 -12.95
N SER A 3 -7.59 13.95 -12.12
CA SER A 3 -8.26 14.88 -11.19
C SER A 3 -7.65 14.83 -9.77
N ILE A 4 -6.52 14.15 -9.58
CA ILE A 4 -5.72 14.15 -8.34
C ILE A 4 -4.27 14.55 -8.64
N SER A 5 -3.56 15.07 -7.63
CA SER A 5 -2.19 15.56 -7.81
C SER A 5 -1.15 14.44 -7.91
N GLN A 6 0.01 14.75 -8.50
CA GLN A 6 1.14 13.82 -8.57
C GLN A 6 1.58 13.35 -7.18
N LYS A 7 1.62 14.25 -6.18
CA LYS A 7 1.94 13.90 -4.79
C LYS A 7 1.02 12.81 -4.23
N ALA A 8 -0.27 12.83 -4.58
CA ALA A 8 -1.20 11.80 -4.17
C ALA A 8 -0.99 10.48 -4.91
N ILE A 9 -0.67 10.52 -6.21
CA ILE A 9 -0.29 9.34 -6.99
C ILE A 9 0.96 8.69 -6.38
N ASP A 10 1.99 9.49 -6.07
CA ASP A 10 3.23 9.02 -5.46
C ASP A 10 2.99 8.41 -4.07
N LEU A 11 2.08 9.01 -3.28
CA LEU A 11 1.64 8.43 -2.02
C LEU A 11 1.03 7.05 -2.26
N ILE A 12 0.07 6.90 -3.18
CA ILE A 12 -0.57 5.60 -3.43
C ILE A 12 0.48 4.57 -3.89
N ILE A 13 1.37 4.94 -4.83
CA ILE A 13 2.46 4.06 -5.29
C ILE A 13 3.35 3.63 -4.12
N ARG A 14 3.76 4.56 -3.27
CA ARG A 14 4.55 4.26 -2.06
C ARG A 14 3.82 3.25 -1.17
N GLU A 15 2.54 3.47 -0.92
CA GLU A 15 1.77 2.60 -0.04
C GLU A 15 1.52 1.22 -0.64
N GLU A 16 1.26 1.13 -1.95
CA GLU A 16 0.94 -0.13 -2.62
C GLU A 16 2.18 -0.93 -3.02
N VAL A 17 3.25 -0.27 -3.48
CA VAL A 17 4.44 -0.98 -4.03
C VAL A 17 5.78 -0.37 -3.62
N SER A 18 5.79 0.64 -2.74
CA SER A 18 6.99 1.32 -2.20
C SER A 18 7.78 2.14 -3.21
N GLY A 19 7.72 1.80 -4.49
CA GLY A 19 8.35 2.51 -5.59
C GLY A 19 8.81 1.53 -6.67
N GLU A 20 9.24 2.06 -7.82
CA GLU A 20 9.61 1.26 -8.99
C GLU A 20 10.70 0.21 -8.69
N ALA A 21 11.80 0.62 -8.03
CA ALA A 21 12.91 -0.29 -7.75
C ALA A 21 12.47 -1.48 -6.88
N TYR A 22 11.61 -1.23 -5.89
CA TYR A 22 11.06 -2.28 -5.04
C TYR A 22 10.07 -3.16 -5.81
N TYR A 23 9.22 -2.56 -6.64
CA TYR A 23 8.30 -3.28 -7.53
C TYR A 23 9.04 -4.26 -8.42
N ARG A 24 10.06 -3.80 -9.15
CA ARG A 24 10.81 -4.65 -10.10
C ARG A 24 11.41 -5.87 -9.42
N LYS A 25 11.81 -5.74 -8.15
CA LYS A 25 12.41 -6.81 -7.34
C LYS A 25 11.37 -7.75 -6.71
N HIS A 26 10.19 -7.25 -6.34
CA HIS A 26 9.28 -7.96 -5.44
C HIS A 26 7.85 -8.19 -5.98
N TYR A 27 7.38 -7.37 -6.92
CA TYR A 27 5.98 -7.36 -7.38
C TYR A 27 5.81 -7.54 -8.90
N THR A 28 6.91 -7.83 -9.62
CA THR A 28 6.85 -8.21 -11.04
C THR A 28 6.05 -9.50 -11.28
N HIS A 29 5.98 -10.37 -10.26
CA HIS A 29 5.23 -11.62 -10.29
C HIS A 29 4.03 -11.57 -9.34
N PRO A 30 2.99 -12.40 -9.57
CA PRO A 30 1.81 -12.41 -8.73
C PRO A 30 2.11 -12.75 -7.27
N GLU A 31 1.34 -12.16 -6.37
CA GLU A 31 1.35 -12.49 -4.96
C GLU A 31 -0.06 -12.81 -4.44
N TRP A 32 -0.12 -13.21 -3.17
CA TRP A 32 -1.37 -13.29 -2.41
C TRP A 32 -1.19 -12.53 -1.10
N PRO A 33 -1.82 -11.36 -0.93
CA PRO A 33 -1.59 -10.51 0.23
C PRO A 33 -2.32 -10.98 1.50
N GLY A 34 -3.12 -12.05 1.43
CA GLY A 34 -3.80 -12.63 2.57
C GLY A 34 -5.32 -12.45 2.59
N GLY A 35 -5.97 -13.05 3.60
CA GLY A 35 -7.41 -12.90 3.86
C GLY A 35 -8.29 -13.44 2.74
N SER A 36 -9.30 -12.67 2.35
CA SER A 36 -10.21 -12.99 1.25
C SER A 36 -9.72 -12.50 -0.13
N SER A 37 -8.45 -12.10 -0.25
CA SER A 37 -7.88 -11.60 -1.51
C SER A 37 -7.71 -12.72 -2.54
N GLY A 38 -7.73 -12.36 -3.82
CA GLY A 38 -7.35 -13.23 -4.92
C GLY A 38 -5.85 -13.14 -5.26
N VAL A 39 -5.49 -13.70 -6.42
CA VAL A 39 -4.16 -13.53 -7.00
C VAL A 39 -4.00 -12.05 -7.37
N THR A 40 -3.00 -11.39 -6.79
CA THR A 40 -2.78 -9.95 -6.97
C THR A 40 -1.57 -9.72 -7.87
N ILE A 41 -1.71 -8.82 -8.85
CA ILE A 41 -0.68 -8.47 -9.83
C ILE A 41 -0.54 -6.95 -9.93
N GLY A 42 0.55 -6.47 -10.54
CA GLY A 42 0.75 -5.05 -10.77
C GLY A 42 0.68 -4.25 -9.47
N ILE A 43 0.02 -3.09 -9.51
CA ILE A 43 -0.13 -2.22 -8.33
C ILE A 43 -1.46 -2.55 -7.64
N GLY A 44 -1.51 -3.69 -6.94
CA GLY A 44 -2.68 -4.06 -6.14
C GLY A 44 -3.93 -4.48 -6.94
N TYR A 45 -3.76 -4.93 -8.19
CA TYR A 45 -4.84 -5.43 -9.03
C TYR A 45 -5.22 -6.85 -8.63
N ASP A 46 -6.39 -7.02 -8.02
CA ASP A 46 -6.85 -8.31 -7.47
C ASP A 46 -7.69 -9.07 -8.51
N LEU A 47 -7.09 -10.09 -9.15
CA LEU A 47 -7.74 -10.92 -10.17
C LEU A 47 -8.94 -11.70 -9.60
N GLY A 48 -8.97 -11.97 -8.29
CA GLY A 48 -10.09 -12.65 -7.67
C GLY A 48 -11.39 -11.87 -7.74
N TYR A 49 -11.33 -10.54 -7.86
CA TYR A 49 -12.49 -9.65 -7.90
C TYR A 49 -12.68 -8.95 -9.25
N ALA A 50 -11.87 -9.27 -10.25
CA ALA A 50 -12.06 -8.78 -11.61
C ALA A 50 -12.88 -9.77 -12.42
N THR A 51 -13.64 -9.30 -13.40
CA THR A 51 -14.23 -10.16 -14.44
C THR A 51 -13.22 -10.47 -15.55
N GLU A 52 -13.44 -11.55 -16.30
CA GLU A 52 -12.60 -11.86 -17.47
C GLU A 52 -12.60 -10.73 -18.50
N ALA A 53 -13.75 -10.10 -18.73
CA ALA A 53 -13.89 -8.99 -19.68
C ALA A 53 -13.01 -7.80 -19.25
N LYS A 54 -13.04 -7.47 -17.96
CA LYS A 54 -12.19 -6.44 -17.37
C LYS A 54 -10.71 -6.77 -17.52
N VAL A 55 -10.30 -8.00 -17.18
CA VAL A 55 -8.90 -8.44 -17.33
C VAL A 55 -8.43 -8.35 -18.79
N LYS A 56 -9.26 -8.80 -19.75
CA LYS A 56 -8.93 -8.69 -21.18
C LYS A 56 -8.78 -7.23 -21.61
N ALA A 57 -9.72 -6.36 -21.23
CA ALA A 57 -9.68 -4.94 -21.59
C ALA A 57 -8.48 -4.21 -20.99
N ASP A 58 -8.15 -4.51 -19.73
CA ASP A 58 -7.09 -3.83 -19.00
C ASP A 58 -5.70 -4.32 -19.46
N TRP A 59 -5.51 -5.62 -19.71
CA TRP A 59 -4.17 -6.21 -19.88
C TRP A 59 -3.79 -6.61 -21.31
N THR A 60 -4.74 -6.79 -22.23
CA THR A 60 -4.42 -7.15 -23.63
C THR A 60 -3.60 -6.05 -24.29
N GLY A 61 -2.50 -6.43 -24.94
CA GLY A 61 -1.57 -5.50 -25.59
C GLY A 61 -0.62 -4.77 -24.63
N ARG A 62 -0.76 -4.96 -23.31
CA ARG A 62 0.18 -4.43 -22.30
C ARG A 62 1.16 -5.49 -21.78
N VAL A 63 0.77 -6.76 -21.87
CA VAL A 63 1.61 -7.92 -21.55
C VAL A 63 1.41 -9.01 -22.60
N ASP A 64 2.26 -10.03 -22.60
CA ASP A 64 2.17 -11.15 -23.54
C ASP A 64 0.82 -11.86 -23.49
N THR A 65 0.37 -12.36 -24.64
CA THR A 65 -0.93 -13.06 -24.75
C THR A 65 -1.01 -14.28 -23.81
N ASN A 66 0.10 -15.00 -23.61
CA ASN A 66 0.16 -16.12 -22.66
C ASN A 66 0.05 -15.65 -21.20
N CYS A 67 0.60 -14.47 -20.88
CA CYS A 67 0.46 -13.82 -19.58
C CYS A 67 -1.02 -13.49 -19.31
N VAL A 68 -1.72 -12.88 -20.28
CA VAL A 68 -3.17 -12.62 -20.18
C VAL A 68 -3.97 -13.93 -19.98
N LYS A 69 -3.67 -14.99 -20.74
CA LYS A 69 -4.33 -16.30 -20.55
C LYS A 69 -4.12 -16.85 -19.14
N ALA A 70 -2.91 -16.72 -18.58
CA ALA A 70 -2.62 -17.12 -17.21
C ALA A 70 -3.39 -16.27 -16.18
N MET A 71 -3.50 -14.95 -16.40
CA MET A 71 -4.31 -14.06 -15.56
C MET A 71 -5.79 -14.47 -15.55
N LEU A 72 -6.35 -14.81 -16.72
CA LEU A 72 -7.74 -15.27 -16.82
C LEU A 72 -8.01 -16.54 -16.03
N GLY A 73 -7.04 -17.46 -15.96
CA GLY A 73 -7.11 -18.64 -15.10
C GLY A 73 -7.14 -18.36 -13.59
N CYS A 74 -6.94 -17.10 -13.17
CA CYS A 74 -7.01 -16.66 -11.78
C CYS A 74 -8.31 -15.93 -11.43
N VAL A 75 -9.12 -15.58 -12.42
CA VAL A 75 -10.34 -14.78 -12.25
C VAL A 75 -11.30 -15.49 -11.29
N GLY A 76 -11.83 -14.74 -10.32
CA GLY A 76 -12.80 -15.24 -9.34
C GLY A 76 -12.23 -16.10 -8.22
N VAL A 77 -10.96 -16.53 -8.30
CA VAL A 77 -10.33 -17.35 -7.26
C VAL A 77 -9.87 -16.47 -6.10
N LYS A 78 -10.36 -16.76 -4.89
CA LYS A 78 -10.15 -15.96 -3.67
C LYS A 78 -9.68 -16.82 -2.50
N GLY A 79 -9.21 -16.16 -1.44
CA GLY A 79 -8.88 -16.81 -0.18
C GLY A 79 -7.65 -17.72 -0.28
N THR A 80 -7.62 -18.78 0.53
CA THR A 80 -6.48 -19.71 0.59
C THR A 80 -6.21 -20.43 -0.74
N ALA A 81 -7.24 -20.65 -1.56
CA ALA A 81 -7.07 -21.19 -2.92
C ALA A 81 -6.23 -20.27 -3.81
N ALA A 82 -6.37 -18.95 -3.65
CA ALA A 82 -5.58 -17.97 -4.40
C ALA A 82 -4.10 -17.98 -3.98
N LYS A 83 -3.77 -18.30 -2.72
CA LYS A 83 -2.37 -18.44 -2.26
C LYS A 83 -1.62 -19.53 -3.04
N ALA A 84 -2.22 -20.70 -3.17
CA ALA A 84 -1.59 -21.79 -3.91
C ALA A 84 -1.55 -21.48 -5.42
N LEU A 85 -2.57 -20.78 -5.93
CA LEU A 85 -2.63 -20.39 -7.33
C LEU A 85 -1.58 -19.34 -7.69
N SER A 86 -1.34 -18.32 -6.84
CA SER A 86 -0.34 -17.29 -7.12
C SER A 86 1.06 -17.89 -7.26
N GLN A 87 1.42 -18.84 -6.39
CA GLN A 87 2.69 -19.57 -6.48
C GLN A 87 2.83 -20.36 -7.79
N ARG A 88 1.76 -21.04 -8.24
CA ARG A 88 1.77 -21.76 -9.53
C ARG A 88 1.88 -20.81 -10.73
N MET A 89 1.37 -19.59 -10.60
CA MET A 89 1.38 -18.58 -11.67
C MET A 89 2.62 -17.70 -11.67
N ASN A 90 3.52 -17.83 -10.67
CA ASN A 90 4.70 -17.00 -10.52
C ASN A 90 5.55 -16.89 -11.81
N ASN A 91 5.76 -18.01 -12.50
CA ASN A 91 6.57 -18.05 -13.74
C ASN A 91 5.73 -17.93 -15.03
N ARG A 92 4.41 -17.74 -14.90
CA ARG A 92 3.47 -17.65 -16.02
C ARG A 92 2.92 -16.24 -16.20
N ILE A 93 2.96 -15.45 -15.13
CA ILE A 93 2.53 -14.07 -15.12
C ILE A 93 3.74 -13.22 -14.73
N THR A 94 4.14 -12.36 -15.65
CA THR A 94 5.19 -11.37 -15.47
C THR A 94 4.59 -10.04 -15.90
N VAL A 95 4.55 -9.09 -14.98
CA VAL A 95 4.00 -7.75 -15.22
C VAL A 95 5.12 -6.72 -15.08
N PRO A 96 5.67 -6.21 -16.19
CA PRO A 96 6.64 -5.12 -16.15
C PRO A 96 6.07 -3.88 -15.47
N TRP A 97 6.95 -3.06 -14.89
CA TRP A 97 6.56 -1.81 -14.21
C TRP A 97 5.74 -0.90 -15.10
N GLU A 98 6.14 -0.77 -16.37
CA GLU A 98 5.51 0.08 -17.38
C GLU A 98 4.07 -0.38 -17.66
N ALA A 99 3.86 -1.68 -17.78
CA ALA A 99 2.54 -2.27 -17.96
C ALA A 99 1.66 -2.06 -16.72
N ALA A 100 2.23 -2.27 -15.52
CA ALA A 100 1.53 -2.03 -14.26
C ALA A 100 1.13 -0.56 -14.10
N MET A 101 2.03 0.38 -14.39
CA MET A 101 1.76 1.81 -14.35
C MET A 101 0.74 2.23 -15.41
N ALA A 102 0.78 1.67 -16.62
CA ALA A 102 -0.19 1.97 -17.66
C ALA A 102 -1.61 1.53 -17.26
N VAL A 103 -1.77 0.36 -16.64
CA VAL A 103 -3.07 -0.09 -16.10
C VAL A 103 -3.47 0.76 -14.89
N PHE A 104 -2.56 0.99 -13.96
CA PHE A 104 -2.83 1.76 -12.75
C PHE A 104 -3.30 3.19 -13.05
N MET A 105 -2.60 3.89 -13.93
CA MET A 105 -2.93 5.27 -14.31
C MET A 105 -4.11 5.36 -15.28
N GLY A 106 -4.22 4.39 -16.20
CA GLY A 106 -5.25 4.39 -17.23
C GLY A 106 -6.59 3.80 -16.79
N ARG A 107 -6.62 2.97 -15.74
CA ARG A 107 -7.80 2.22 -15.30
C ARG A 107 -8.05 2.37 -13.81
N ASP A 108 -7.10 2.03 -12.96
CA ASP A 108 -7.36 1.97 -11.52
C ASP A 108 -7.61 3.36 -10.91
N ILE A 109 -6.72 4.32 -11.14
CA ILE A 109 -6.85 5.68 -10.61
C ILE A 109 -8.15 6.36 -11.05
N PRO A 110 -8.51 6.41 -12.35
CA PRO A 110 -9.79 6.97 -12.78
C PRO A 110 -11.00 6.34 -12.09
N GLN A 111 -11.00 5.02 -11.93
CA GLN A 111 -12.12 4.31 -11.34
C GLN A 111 -12.21 4.50 -9.81
N TRP A 112 -11.08 4.61 -9.11
CA TRP A 112 -11.09 4.93 -7.67
C TRP A 112 -11.43 6.39 -7.39
N ILE A 113 -11.10 7.30 -8.29
CA ILE A 113 -11.62 8.68 -8.27
C ILE A 113 -13.15 8.62 -8.39
N ALA A 114 -13.68 7.92 -9.39
CA ALA A 114 -15.12 7.77 -9.59
C ALA A 114 -15.82 7.17 -8.36
N ALA A 115 -15.27 6.11 -7.79
CA ALA A 115 -15.79 5.49 -6.58
C ALA A 115 -15.79 6.45 -5.39
N THR A 116 -14.79 7.33 -5.29
CA THR A 116 -14.70 8.35 -4.24
C THR A 116 -15.79 9.41 -4.39
N TYR A 117 -15.99 9.93 -5.60
CA TYR A 117 -17.09 10.86 -5.91
C TYR A 117 -18.47 10.23 -5.67
N TYR A 118 -18.64 8.97 -6.01
CA TYR A 118 -19.88 8.25 -5.77
C TYR A 118 -20.18 8.10 -4.28
N ALA A 119 -19.15 7.85 -3.46
CA ALA A 119 -19.33 7.51 -2.06
C ALA A 119 -19.42 8.73 -1.12
N LEU A 120 -18.81 9.86 -1.52
CA LEU A 120 -18.65 11.06 -0.70
C LEU A 120 -19.27 12.31 -1.37
N PRO A 121 -19.98 13.14 -0.60
CA PRO A 121 -20.50 14.41 -1.11
C PRO A 121 -19.39 15.47 -1.18
N ASN A 122 -19.61 16.54 -1.95
CA ASN A 122 -18.76 17.75 -1.97
C ASN A 122 -17.28 17.50 -2.34
N CYS A 123 -16.97 16.45 -3.11
CA CYS A 123 -15.61 16.20 -3.60
C CYS A 123 -15.04 17.35 -4.43
N ASP A 124 -15.89 18.14 -5.12
CA ASP A 124 -15.49 19.32 -5.88
C ASP A 124 -14.92 20.47 -5.01
N LEU A 125 -15.10 20.41 -3.68
CA LEU A 125 -14.50 21.38 -2.75
C LEU A 125 -13.05 21.02 -2.37
N LEU A 126 -12.57 19.85 -2.77
CA LEU A 126 -11.22 19.38 -2.45
C LEU A 126 -10.22 19.86 -3.49
N THR A 127 -9.03 20.24 -3.05
CA THR A 127 -7.88 20.32 -3.96
C THR A 127 -7.57 18.93 -4.52
N PRO A 128 -6.91 18.84 -5.70
CA PRO A 128 -6.49 17.55 -6.27
C PRO A 128 -5.67 16.68 -5.30
N THR A 129 -4.89 17.32 -4.42
CA THR A 129 -4.13 16.61 -3.38
C THR A 129 -5.04 16.04 -2.30
N CYS A 130 -6.00 16.82 -1.78
CA CYS A 130 -6.96 16.34 -0.78
C CYS A 130 -7.86 15.22 -1.33
N LEU A 131 -8.36 15.36 -2.56
CA LEU A 131 -9.11 14.30 -3.23
C LEU A 131 -8.27 13.03 -3.36
N GLY A 132 -7.02 13.17 -3.80
CA GLY A 132 -6.09 12.05 -3.94
C GLY A 132 -5.81 11.30 -2.63
N VAL A 133 -5.80 11.99 -1.49
CA VAL A 133 -5.72 11.34 -0.17
C VAL A 133 -6.96 10.47 0.11
N LEU A 134 -8.16 10.95 -0.20
CA LEU A 134 -9.38 10.15 -0.02
C LEU A 134 -9.43 8.98 -1.01
N VAL A 135 -8.92 9.16 -2.23
CA VAL A 135 -8.68 8.06 -3.18
C VAL A 135 -7.73 7.03 -2.59
N SER A 136 -6.61 7.43 -1.98
CA SER A 136 -5.71 6.50 -1.28
C SER A 136 -6.40 5.71 -0.16
N LEU A 137 -7.20 6.39 0.66
CA LEU A 137 -7.97 5.72 1.72
C LEU A 137 -8.92 4.67 1.12
N ASN A 138 -9.65 5.04 0.06
CA ASN A 138 -10.61 4.16 -0.61
C ASN A 138 -9.92 3.00 -1.33
N TYR A 139 -8.77 3.22 -1.95
CA TYR A 139 -7.95 2.14 -2.52
C TYR A 139 -7.59 1.08 -1.48
N ASN A 140 -7.27 1.53 -0.27
CA ASN A 140 -6.86 0.66 0.83
C ASN A 140 -8.02 -0.10 1.50
N ARG A 141 -9.16 0.57 1.65
CA ARG A 141 -10.26 0.14 2.53
C ARG A 141 -11.57 -0.14 1.81
N GLY A 142 -11.67 0.19 0.52
CA GLY A 142 -12.92 0.28 -0.21
C GLY A 142 -13.81 1.43 0.26
N THR A 143 -14.93 1.64 -0.43
CA THR A 143 -15.91 2.70 -0.11
C THR A 143 -17.05 2.25 0.83
N GLY A 144 -17.22 0.96 1.08
CA GLY A 144 -18.34 0.41 1.86
C GLY A 144 -18.30 0.82 3.34
N GLY A 145 -17.13 1.23 3.84
CA GLY A 145 -16.96 1.78 5.18
C GLY A 145 -17.77 3.05 5.44
N TYR A 146 -18.15 3.80 4.40
CA TYR A 146 -18.94 5.01 4.55
C TYR A 146 -20.41 4.77 4.95
N THR A 147 -20.93 3.55 4.76
CA THR A 147 -22.31 3.16 5.11
C THR A 147 -22.38 2.01 6.12
N SER A 148 -21.30 1.27 6.33
CA SER A 148 -21.22 0.20 7.33
C SER A 148 -21.34 0.74 8.75
N SER A 149 -22.13 0.09 9.62
CA SER A 149 -22.27 0.43 11.05
C SER A 149 -21.12 -0.10 11.92
N ALA A 150 -20.25 -0.97 11.41
CA ALA A 150 -19.19 -1.59 12.21
C ALA A 150 -18.20 -0.54 12.77
N ASP A 151 -17.75 -0.73 14.02
CA ASP A 151 -16.88 0.25 14.71
C ASP A 151 -15.57 0.52 13.95
N ARG A 152 -15.03 -0.50 13.26
CA ARG A 152 -13.81 -0.37 12.45
C ARG A 152 -13.88 0.66 11.31
N PHE A 153 -15.07 1.17 10.99
CA PHE A 153 -15.30 2.19 9.96
C PHE A 153 -15.83 3.52 10.53
N ARG A 154 -15.82 3.68 11.86
CA ARG A 154 -16.29 4.90 12.54
C ARG A 154 -15.67 6.16 11.93
N GLU A 155 -14.36 6.18 11.73
CA GLU A 155 -13.66 7.33 11.16
C GLU A 155 -14.03 7.58 9.69
N MET A 156 -14.31 6.54 8.89
CA MET A 156 -14.78 6.72 7.51
C MET A 156 -16.18 7.36 7.49
N ARG A 157 -17.10 6.90 8.34
CA ARG A 157 -18.43 7.54 8.49
C ARG A 157 -18.30 8.99 8.95
N ALA A 158 -17.41 9.27 9.89
CA ALA A 158 -17.13 10.64 10.35
C ALA A 158 -16.55 11.52 9.23
N ILE A 159 -15.68 10.98 8.37
CA ILE A 159 -15.18 11.68 7.18
C ILE A 159 -16.34 12.04 6.24
N LYS A 160 -17.26 11.10 5.96
CA LYS A 160 -18.45 11.38 5.14
C LYS A 160 -19.33 12.47 5.75
N ALA A 161 -19.54 12.46 7.07
CA ALA A 161 -20.28 13.51 7.77
C ALA A 161 -19.56 14.87 7.70
N ALA A 162 -18.23 14.90 7.87
CA ALA A 162 -17.43 16.11 7.75
C ALA A 162 -17.49 16.69 6.32
N MET A 163 -17.41 15.84 5.30
CA MET A 163 -17.60 16.22 3.89
C MET A 163 -19.00 16.82 3.64
N ALA A 164 -20.06 16.19 4.16
CA ALA A 164 -21.43 16.69 4.03
C ALA A 164 -21.61 18.06 4.71
N ALA A 165 -21.01 18.24 5.89
CA ALA A 165 -21.00 19.51 6.63
C ALA A 165 -20.01 20.55 6.08
N LYS A 166 -19.26 20.21 5.01
CA LYS A 166 -18.17 21.03 4.45
C LYS A 166 -17.07 21.37 5.47
N ASN A 167 -16.97 20.60 6.55
CA ASN A 167 -15.95 20.73 7.59
C ASN A 167 -14.68 19.94 7.21
N LEU A 168 -14.03 20.37 6.13
CA LEU A 168 -12.87 19.66 5.57
C LEU A 168 -11.67 19.64 6.52
N THR A 169 -11.54 20.63 7.40
CA THR A 169 -10.44 20.74 8.38
C THR A 169 -10.46 19.64 9.43
N ALA A 170 -11.59 18.96 9.64
CA ALA A 170 -11.68 17.80 10.54
C ALA A 170 -11.04 16.52 9.97
N ILE A 171 -10.93 16.41 8.63
CA ILE A 171 -10.54 15.16 7.95
C ILE A 171 -9.14 14.65 8.37
N PRO A 172 -8.09 15.48 8.48
CA PRO A 172 -6.77 15.00 8.91
C PRO A 172 -6.78 14.32 10.29
N ALA A 173 -7.50 14.89 11.26
CA ALA A 173 -7.59 14.30 12.60
C ALA A 173 -8.35 12.96 12.58
N LEU A 174 -9.36 12.82 11.71
CA LEU A 174 -10.08 11.56 11.51
C LEU A 174 -9.22 10.49 10.84
N LEU A 175 -8.38 10.89 9.87
CA LEU A 175 -7.39 10.00 9.26
C LEU A 175 -6.40 9.51 10.33
N ASP A 176 -5.80 10.42 11.10
CA ASP A 176 -4.87 10.09 12.18
C ASP A 176 -5.50 9.15 13.23
N SER A 177 -6.74 9.44 13.65
CA SER A 177 -7.47 8.63 14.64
C SER A 177 -7.78 7.22 14.14
N MET A 178 -7.87 7.01 12.82
CA MET A 178 -8.12 5.70 12.22
C MET A 178 -6.94 4.74 12.42
N SER A 179 -5.75 5.24 12.77
CA SER A 179 -4.55 4.43 13.05
C SER A 179 -4.77 3.44 14.18
N ARG A 180 -5.69 3.71 15.13
CA ARG A 180 -6.03 2.85 16.27
C ARG A 180 -6.34 1.39 15.92
N LEU A 181 -6.71 1.12 14.67
CA LEU A 181 -7.09 -0.21 14.19
C LEU A 181 -5.88 -1.10 13.89
N TRP A 182 -4.67 -0.53 13.84
CA TRP A 182 -3.46 -1.23 13.46
C TRP A 182 -2.24 -0.77 14.25
N THR A 183 -1.29 -1.68 14.39
CA THR A 183 0.09 -1.36 14.72
C THR A 183 0.93 -1.49 13.43
N GLY A 184 1.87 -0.57 13.20
CA GLY A 184 2.79 -0.63 12.05
C GLY A 184 2.30 0.02 10.75
N GLY A 185 2.48 -0.67 9.61
CA GLY A 185 2.48 -0.06 8.28
C GLY A 185 1.22 0.73 7.90
N VAL A 186 0.02 0.19 8.20
CA VAL A 186 -1.25 0.86 7.89
C VAL A 186 -1.50 2.07 8.80
N ALA A 187 -1.11 2.00 10.08
CA ALA A 187 -1.16 3.18 10.96
C ALA A 187 -0.27 4.31 10.42
N ALA A 188 0.95 3.98 10.00
CA ALA A 188 1.86 4.96 9.39
C ALA A 188 1.31 5.53 8.07
N ARG A 189 0.59 4.73 7.27
CA ARG A 189 -0.12 5.20 6.07
C ARG A 189 -1.17 6.25 6.42
N ARG A 190 -1.98 6.03 7.46
CA ARG A 190 -3.01 6.99 7.90
C ARG A 190 -2.40 8.33 8.31
N HIS A 191 -1.25 8.31 8.99
CA HIS A 191 -0.53 9.54 9.35
C HIS A 191 0.04 10.27 8.12
N ARG A 192 0.59 9.56 7.14
CA ARG A 192 1.07 10.16 5.88
C ARG A 192 -0.06 10.76 5.07
N GLU A 193 -1.19 10.05 4.98
CA GLU A 193 -2.42 10.56 4.36
C GLU A 193 -2.92 11.83 5.06
N ALA A 194 -2.99 11.85 6.39
CA ALA A 194 -3.39 13.03 7.16
C ALA A 194 -2.46 14.23 6.90
N ASN A 195 -1.14 14.00 6.88
CA ASN A 195 -0.16 15.03 6.58
C ASN A 195 -0.28 15.56 5.15
N LEU A 196 -0.44 14.68 4.16
CA LEU A 196 -0.63 15.11 2.78
C LEU A 196 -1.96 15.87 2.59
N PHE A 197 -3.00 15.50 3.33
CA PHE A 197 -4.26 16.25 3.33
C PHE A 197 -4.06 17.67 3.85
N ARG A 198 -3.30 17.83 4.95
CA ARG A 198 -2.94 19.17 5.48
C ARG A 198 -2.20 20.01 4.43
N VAL A 199 -1.23 19.42 3.72
CA VAL A 199 -0.54 20.10 2.60
C VAL A 199 -1.54 20.50 1.52
N GLY A 200 -2.42 19.59 1.10
CA GLY A 200 -3.45 19.86 0.10
C GLY A 200 -4.42 20.98 0.49
N MET A 201 -4.67 21.21 1.77
CA MET A 201 -5.50 22.34 2.25
C MET A 201 -4.81 23.70 2.13
N THR A 202 -3.48 23.73 2.00
CA THR A 202 -2.71 24.97 1.79
C THR A 202 -2.52 25.30 0.30
N GLU A 203 -2.82 24.36 -0.58
CA GLU A 203 -2.74 24.55 -2.02
C GLU A 203 -3.94 25.36 -2.52
N THR A 204 -3.73 26.17 -3.55
CA THR A 204 -4.84 26.89 -4.21
C THR A 204 -5.74 25.89 -4.93
N VAL A 205 -7.05 26.03 -4.74
CA VAL A 205 -8.04 25.22 -5.47
C VAL A 205 -7.95 25.60 -6.95
N SER A 206 -7.40 24.70 -7.77
CA SER A 206 -7.49 24.86 -9.21
C SER A 206 -8.93 24.63 -9.64
N THR A 207 -9.55 25.66 -10.23
CA THR A 207 -10.93 25.65 -10.74
C THR A 207 -11.06 24.94 -12.09
N ALA A 208 -10.05 24.17 -12.51
CA ALA A 208 -10.14 23.37 -13.72
C ALA A 208 -11.40 22.49 -13.63
N PRO A 209 -12.27 22.50 -14.66
CA PRO A 209 -13.51 21.74 -14.61
C PRO A 209 -13.18 20.28 -14.33
N ALA A 210 -13.61 19.79 -13.17
CA ALA A 210 -13.63 18.36 -12.93
C ALA A 210 -14.60 17.79 -13.96
N LEU A 211 -14.08 17.06 -14.95
CA LEU A 211 -14.93 16.16 -15.73
C LEU A 211 -15.63 15.26 -14.71
N ALA A 212 -16.96 15.25 -14.74
CA ALA A 212 -17.74 14.36 -13.91
C ALA A 212 -17.15 12.94 -14.10
N PRO A 213 -16.74 12.28 -13.02
CA PRO A 213 -16.15 10.97 -13.17
C PRO A 213 -17.17 10.05 -13.84
N GLU A 214 -16.69 9.24 -14.78
CA GLU A 214 -17.47 8.12 -15.31
C GLU A 214 -18.00 7.28 -14.13
N ALA A 215 -19.17 6.66 -14.27
CA ALA A 215 -19.70 5.82 -13.21
C ALA A 215 -18.66 4.75 -12.82
N PRO A 216 -18.37 4.54 -11.53
CA PRO A 216 -17.39 3.55 -11.13
C PRO A 216 -17.86 2.16 -11.58
N ASP A 217 -16.91 1.35 -12.03
CA ASP A 217 -17.13 -0.05 -12.37
C ASP A 217 -17.83 -0.75 -11.18
N PRO A 218 -18.95 -1.46 -11.42
CA PRO A 218 -19.63 -2.24 -10.40
C PRO A 218 -18.68 -3.16 -9.60
N ASP A 219 -17.62 -3.66 -10.24
CA ASP A 219 -16.62 -4.52 -9.60
C ASP A 219 -15.86 -3.78 -8.48
N ILE A 220 -15.58 -2.48 -8.65
CA ILE A 220 -14.90 -1.66 -7.62
C ILE A 220 -15.83 -1.36 -6.45
N ILE A 221 -17.13 -1.19 -6.72
CA ILE A 221 -18.15 -1.08 -5.66
C ILE A 221 -18.30 -2.43 -4.93
N SER A 222 -18.24 -3.56 -5.64
CA SER A 222 -18.29 -4.90 -5.02
C SER A 222 -17.03 -5.23 -4.20
N GLN A 223 -15.87 -4.69 -4.58
CA GLN A 223 -14.64 -4.72 -3.78
C GLN A 223 -14.69 -3.87 -2.51
N SER A 224 -15.78 -3.13 -2.28
CA SER A 224 -15.97 -2.28 -1.11
C SER A 224 -16.38 -3.11 0.12
N ARG A 225 -15.44 -3.97 0.55
CA ARG A 225 -15.58 -5.05 1.54
C ARG A 225 -16.11 -4.53 2.90
N PRO A 226 -17.34 -4.89 3.34
CA PRO A 226 -17.80 -4.57 4.70
C PRO A 226 -17.06 -5.36 5.79
N GLU A 227 -16.54 -6.55 5.45
CA GLU A 227 -15.93 -7.46 6.44
C GLU A 227 -14.40 -7.53 6.35
N ALA A 228 -13.79 -7.15 5.23
CA ALA A 228 -12.37 -7.39 5.04
C ALA A 228 -11.48 -6.40 5.81
N SER A 229 -10.31 -6.90 6.21
CA SER A 229 -9.21 -6.06 6.67
C SER A 229 -8.79 -5.05 5.60
N ALA A 230 -8.26 -3.91 6.03
CA ALA A 230 -7.52 -3.03 5.13
C ALA A 230 -6.48 -3.86 4.38
N ARG A 231 -6.22 -3.52 3.11
CA ARG A 231 -5.10 -4.08 2.37
C ARG A 231 -3.83 -3.70 3.12
N ALA A 232 -3.31 -4.63 3.90
CA ALA A 232 -2.09 -4.45 4.67
C ALA A 232 -1.01 -5.24 3.94
N LYS A 233 0.10 -4.57 3.62
CA LYS A 233 1.32 -5.30 3.31
C LYS A 233 1.65 -6.21 4.50
N LEU A 234 2.13 -7.41 4.21
CA LEU A 234 2.69 -8.30 5.23
C LEU A 234 3.68 -7.50 6.11
N PRO A 235 3.74 -7.80 7.42
CA PRO A 235 4.58 -7.06 8.35
C PRO A 235 6.00 -6.93 7.80
N THR A 236 6.51 -5.71 7.93
CA THR A 236 7.71 -5.18 7.26
C THR A 236 8.99 -5.95 7.67
N THR A 237 8.88 -6.81 8.69
CA THR A 237 9.85 -7.81 9.10
C THR A 237 9.14 -9.12 9.46
N THR A 238 9.71 -10.27 9.08
CA THR A 238 9.28 -11.55 9.68
C THR A 238 9.73 -11.59 11.14
N VAL A 239 9.06 -12.40 11.97
CA VAL A 239 9.54 -12.68 13.33
C VAL A 239 11.00 -13.12 13.28
N GLU A 240 11.36 -13.99 12.33
CA GLU A 240 12.74 -14.43 12.08
C GLU A 240 13.70 -13.27 11.82
N GLN A 241 13.35 -12.29 10.98
CA GLN A 241 14.25 -11.16 10.69
C GLN A 241 14.49 -10.28 11.92
N ASN A 242 13.44 -10.02 12.71
CA ASN A 242 13.60 -9.31 13.99
C ASN A 242 14.42 -10.13 14.98
N THR A 243 14.22 -11.45 15.01
CA THR A 243 14.99 -12.38 15.83
C THR A 243 16.45 -12.45 15.38
N THR A 244 16.75 -12.41 14.08
CA THR A 244 18.14 -12.42 13.56
C THR A 244 18.86 -11.11 13.87
N THR A 245 18.24 -9.95 13.65
CA THR A 245 18.85 -8.66 14.03
C THR A 245 19.03 -8.56 15.55
N GLY A 246 18.03 -8.99 16.33
CA GLY A 246 18.13 -9.07 17.79
C GLY A 246 19.21 -10.05 18.24
N ALA A 247 19.32 -11.23 17.64
CA ALA A 247 20.31 -12.24 17.97
C ALA A 247 21.74 -11.81 17.61
N ILE A 248 21.95 -11.08 16.52
CA ILE A 248 23.27 -10.54 16.17
C ILE A 248 23.73 -9.51 17.20
N VAL A 249 22.86 -8.57 17.57
CA VAL A 249 23.20 -7.50 18.52
C VAL A 249 23.32 -8.03 19.94
N VAL A 250 22.32 -8.79 20.40
CA VAL A 250 22.26 -9.34 21.77
C VAL A 250 23.23 -10.51 21.94
N GLY A 251 23.24 -11.47 21.02
CA GLY A 251 24.13 -12.63 21.08
C GLY A 251 25.60 -12.27 20.93
N GLY A 252 25.93 -11.39 19.98
CA GLY A 252 27.29 -10.87 19.82
C GLY A 252 27.75 -10.06 21.04
N GLY A 253 26.85 -9.26 21.62
CA GLY A 253 27.12 -8.48 22.83
C GLY A 253 27.37 -9.35 24.07
N ILE A 254 26.48 -10.31 24.32
CA ILE A 254 26.58 -11.23 25.47
C ILE A 254 27.82 -12.12 25.36
N ALA A 255 28.12 -12.65 24.18
CA ALA A 255 29.31 -13.49 23.98
C ALA A 255 30.61 -12.71 24.24
N ALA A 256 30.70 -11.46 23.77
CA ALA A 256 31.85 -10.61 24.04
C ALA A 256 31.98 -10.25 25.53
N GLN A 257 30.87 -10.02 26.23
CA GLN A 257 30.86 -9.73 27.66
C GLN A 257 31.26 -10.96 28.50
N GLN A 258 30.76 -12.15 28.14
CA GLN A 258 31.11 -13.40 28.81
C GLN A 258 32.58 -13.79 28.58
N ALA A 259 33.09 -13.66 27.36
CA ALA A 259 34.49 -13.93 27.06
C ALA A 259 35.45 -13.05 27.88
N HIS A 260 35.08 -11.78 28.12
CA HIS A 260 35.83 -10.92 29.04
C HIS A 260 35.71 -11.37 30.49
N ALA A 261 34.50 -11.70 30.96
CA ALA A 261 34.28 -12.14 32.34
C ALA A 261 35.07 -13.43 32.69
N HIS A 262 35.35 -14.27 31.69
CA HIS A 262 36.19 -15.47 31.84
C HIS A 262 37.67 -15.24 31.54
N GLY A 263 38.10 -14.00 31.31
CA GLY A 263 39.50 -13.64 31.07
C GLY A 263 40.05 -14.09 29.70
N VAL A 264 39.18 -14.47 28.77
CA VAL A 264 39.57 -14.95 27.43
C VAL A 264 40.01 -13.81 26.52
N ILE A 265 39.39 -12.63 26.70
CA ILE A 265 39.70 -11.41 25.92
C ILE A 265 39.83 -10.20 26.85
N SER A 266 40.58 -9.18 26.42
CA SER A 266 40.69 -7.92 27.16
C SER A 266 39.37 -7.15 27.16
N PHE A 267 39.22 -6.25 28.15
CA PHE A 267 38.08 -5.35 28.25
C PHE A 267 37.90 -4.49 26.97
N GLU A 268 39.01 -3.99 26.44
CA GLU A 268 39.03 -3.19 25.21
C GLU A 268 38.57 -3.98 23.99
N LEU A 269 39.02 -5.25 23.86
CA LEU A 269 38.60 -6.13 22.78
C LEU A 269 37.12 -6.51 22.91
N SER A 270 36.61 -6.68 24.13
CA SER A 270 35.18 -6.91 24.40
C SER A 270 34.32 -5.72 23.96
N LEU A 271 34.70 -4.50 24.34
CA LEU A 271 34.02 -3.28 23.90
C LEU A 271 34.01 -3.13 22.38
N PHE A 272 35.14 -3.42 21.73
CA PHE A 272 35.25 -3.37 20.28
C PHE A 272 34.32 -4.39 19.58
N LEU A 273 34.23 -5.62 20.09
CA LEU A 273 33.34 -6.65 19.53
C LEU A 273 31.85 -6.31 19.73
N MET A 274 31.48 -5.72 20.87
CA MET A 274 30.11 -5.21 21.09
C MET A 274 29.76 -4.09 20.11
N PHE A 275 30.71 -3.18 19.85
CA PHE A 275 30.53 -2.13 18.85
C PHE A 275 30.37 -2.68 17.43
N LEU A 276 31.14 -3.70 17.04
CA LEU A 276 30.98 -4.37 15.74
C LEU A 276 29.61 -5.05 15.59
N ALA A 277 29.10 -5.70 16.65
CA ALA A 277 27.77 -6.31 16.64
C ALA A 277 26.66 -5.26 16.44
N ALA A 278 26.79 -4.09 17.09
CA ALA A 278 25.89 -2.97 16.89
C ALA A 278 25.97 -2.40 15.46
N LEU A 279 27.17 -2.22 14.91
CA LEU A 279 27.37 -1.76 13.53
C LEU A 279 26.78 -2.74 12.51
N ALA A 280 26.92 -4.05 12.72
CA ALA A 280 26.31 -5.06 11.87
C ALA A 280 24.77 -4.97 11.91
N GLY A 281 24.19 -4.81 13.10
CA GLY A 281 22.75 -4.57 13.26
C GLY A 281 22.28 -3.31 12.53
N ILE A 282 23.00 -2.20 12.67
CA ILE A 282 22.72 -0.92 11.99
C ILE A 282 22.84 -1.09 10.46
N SER A 283 23.83 -1.81 9.97
CA SER A 283 24.07 -2.02 8.54
C SER A 283 22.96 -2.84 7.89
N VAL A 284 22.49 -3.88 8.57
CA VAL A 284 21.33 -4.69 8.15
C VAL A 284 20.07 -3.82 8.12
N TRP A 285 19.83 -3.03 9.17
CA TRP A 285 18.70 -2.11 9.23
C TRP A 285 18.77 -1.01 8.16
N TRP A 286 19.95 -0.45 7.89
CA TRP A 286 20.17 0.61 6.90
C TRP A 286 19.98 0.11 5.46
N THR A 287 20.53 -1.07 5.14
CA THR A 287 20.34 -1.71 3.83
C THR A 287 18.85 -1.97 3.57
N TRP A 288 18.13 -2.40 4.60
CA TRP A 288 16.68 -2.58 4.56
C TRP A 288 15.92 -1.26 4.38
N TYR A 289 16.29 -0.21 5.13
CA TYR A 289 15.66 1.12 5.07
C TYR A 289 15.84 1.73 3.68
N ARG A 290 17.05 1.65 3.13
CA ARG A 290 17.40 2.14 1.78
C ARG A 290 16.62 1.41 0.69
N ASN A 291 16.49 0.09 0.78
CA ASN A 291 15.74 -0.69 -0.21
C ASN A 291 14.23 -0.35 -0.23
N ARG A 292 13.68 0.20 0.86
CA ARG A 292 12.26 0.55 0.98
C ARG A 292 11.94 2.04 0.84
N ASN A 293 12.92 2.90 1.07
CA ASN A 293 12.85 4.32 0.79
C ASN A 293 13.96 4.63 -0.21
N PRO A 294 13.85 4.14 -1.47
CA PRO A 294 14.80 4.59 -2.48
C PRO A 294 14.74 6.11 -2.49
N ALA A 295 15.86 6.77 -2.24
CA ALA A 295 15.95 8.21 -2.42
C ALA A 295 15.44 8.50 -3.84
N GLU A 296 14.56 9.51 -3.98
CA GLU A 296 14.24 10.04 -5.30
C GLU A 296 15.59 10.31 -5.99
N ALA A 297 15.83 9.60 -7.09
CA ALA A 297 16.97 9.90 -7.92
C ALA A 297 16.74 11.33 -8.41
N ASN A 298 17.40 12.28 -7.77
CA ASN A 298 17.50 13.63 -8.30
C ASN A 298 18.11 13.50 -9.70
N PRO A 299 17.55 14.18 -10.72
CA PRO A 299 17.97 14.02 -12.11
C PRO A 299 19.46 14.30 -12.32
#